data_AF-A0A7V5MQF2-F1
#
_entry.id   AF-A0A7V5MQF2-F1
#
_cell.length_a   1.000
_cell.length_b   1.000
_cell.length_c   1.000
_cell.angle_alpha   90.00
_cell.angle_beta   90.00
_cell.angle_gamma   90.00
#
_symmetry.space_group_name_H-M   'P 1'
#
loop_
_entity.id
_entity.type
_entity.pdbx_description
1 polymer ?
#
loop_
_entity_poly.entity_id
_entity_poly.type
_entity_poly.pdbx_seq_one_letter_code
_entity_poly.pdbx_strand_id
1 'polypeptide(L)' 'MGTIYDMKAFYRWVDESTNKELLQRRDSLLNAIGKLTDENVLADARFLLRKIEEEILAREIQE' A
#
# COMPACT_ATOMS: atom_id res chain seq x y z
N MET A 1 -7.61 -12.71 16.41
CA MET A 1 -6.35 -12.99 15.71
C MET A 1 -6.46 -12.45 14.30
N GLY A 2 -5.56 -11.57 13.83
CA GLY A 2 -5.58 -11.17 12.41
C GLY A 2 -4.77 -9.92 12.05
N THR A 3 -4.77 -8.87 12.85
CA THR A 3 -4.35 -7.54 12.35
C THR A 3 -2.84 -7.25 12.43
N ILE A 4 -2.10 -7.82 13.37
CA ILE A 4 -0.66 -7.50 13.55
C ILE A 4 0.24 -8.30 12.59
N TYR A 5 -0.12 -9.53 12.26
CA TYR A 5 0.65 -10.37 11.35
C TYR A 5 0.56 -9.88 9.90
N ASP A 6 -0.58 -9.32 9.50
CA ASP A 6 -0.78 -8.74 8.17
C ASP A 6 0.12 -7.51 7.96
N MET A 7 0.26 -6.67 8.98
CA MET A 7 1.03 -5.42 8.85
C MET A 7 2.54 -5.66 8.66
N LYS A 8 3.12 -6.62 9.39
CA LYS A 8 4.54 -6.96 9.24
C LYS A 8 4.81 -7.61 7.89
N ALA A 9 3.90 -8.46 7.41
CA ALA A 9 3.98 -9.04 6.08
C ALA A 9 3.87 -7.97 4.99
N PHE A 10 2.97 -7.00 5.17
CA PHE A 10 2.84 -5.85 4.29
C PHE A 10 4.14 -5.04 4.19
N TYR A 11 4.72 -4.63 5.32
CA TYR A 11 5.97 -3.86 5.29
C TYR A 11 7.13 -4.62 4.68
N ARG A 12 7.24 -5.93 4.96
CA ARG A 12 8.23 -6.78 4.28
C ARG A 12 7.99 -6.81 2.77
N TRP A 13 6.75 -6.99 2.35
CA TRP A 13 6.41 -7.00 0.93
C TRP A 13 6.75 -5.65 0.27
N VAL A 14 6.46 -4.53 0.93
CA VAL A 14 6.80 -3.19 0.42
C VAL A 14 8.31 -3.05 0.20
N ASP A 15 9.11 -3.47 1.17
CA ASP A 15 10.57 -3.43 1.12
C ASP A 15 11.13 -4.32 -0.01
N GLU A 16 10.66 -5.57 -0.10
CA GLU A 16 11.13 -6.58 -1.06
C GLU A 16 10.59 -6.38 -2.49
N SER A 17 9.53 -5.58 -2.68
CA SER A 17 8.90 -5.37 -3.98
C SER A 17 9.74 -4.51 -4.91
N THR A 18 9.62 -4.75 -6.21
CA THR A 18 10.18 -3.85 -7.23
C THR A 18 9.34 -2.57 -7.37
N ASN A 19 9.94 -1.51 -7.92
CA ASN A 19 9.21 -0.25 -8.15
C ASN A 19 7.98 -0.46 -9.05
N LYS A 20 8.07 -1.37 -10.03
CA LYS A 20 6.95 -1.76 -10.89
C LYS A 20 5.81 -2.41 -10.10
N GLU A 21 6.10 -3.32 -9.18
CA GLU A 21 5.10 -3.98 -8.35
C GLU A 21 4.42 -3.00 -7.39
N LEU A 22 5.18 -2.08 -6.81
CA LEU A 22 4.65 -1.00 -5.97
C LEU A 22 3.65 -0.13 -6.77
N LEU A 23 4.03 0.30 -7.98
CA LEU A 23 3.14 1.08 -8.86
C LEU A 23 1.87 0.31 -9.24
N GLN A 24 1.99 -0.97 -9.63
CA GLN A 24 0.82 -1.80 -9.96
C GLN A 24 -0.12 -1.97 -8.77
N ARG A 25 0.43 -2.15 -7.57
CA ARG A 25 -0.35 -2.30 -6.34
C ARG A 25 -1.03 -1.00 -5.93
N ARG A 26 -0.35 0.14 -6.06
CA ARG A 26 -0.91 1.49 -5.86
C ARG A 26 -2.13 1.70 -6.76
N ASP A 27 -2.00 1.43 -8.05
CA ASP A 27 -3.08 1.64 -9.02
C ASP A 27 -4.28 0.71 -8.76
N SER A 28 -4.00 -0.53 -8.35
CA SER A 28 -5.04 -1.49 -7.95
C SER A 28 -5.79 -1.02 -6.69
N LEU A 29 -5.07 -0.52 -5.68
CA LEU A 29 -5.64 0.04 -4.45
C LEU A 29 -6.47 1.30 -4.73
N LEU A 30 -6.00 2.20 -5.58
CA LEU A 30 -6.73 3.40 -6.00
C LEU A 30 -8.07 3.03 -6.66
N ASN A 31 -8.07 2.06 -7.58
CA ASN A 31 -9.29 1.58 -8.22
C ASN A 31 -10.25 0.90 -7.23
N ALA A 32 -9.71 0.14 -6.26
CA ALA A 32 -10.51 -0.49 -5.21
C ALA A 32 -11.16 0.56 -4.30
N ILE A 33 -10.40 1.57 -3.85
CA ILE A 33 -10.89 2.67 -3.02
C ILE A 33 -12.07 3.40 -3.68
N GLY A 34 -12.04 3.60 -4.99
CA GLY A 34 -13.16 4.21 -5.73
C GLY A 34 -14.47 3.41 -5.70
N LYS A 35 -14.43 2.13 -5.29
CA LYS A 35 -15.58 1.21 -5.26
C LYS A 35 -15.99 0.80 -3.84
N LEU A 36 -15.16 1.12 -2.83
CA LEU A 36 -15.44 0.80 -1.44
C LEU A 36 -16.42 1.83 -0.84
N THR A 37 -17.37 1.34 -0.05
CA THR A 37 -18.39 2.17 0.60
C THR A 37 -18.27 2.17 2.13
N ASP A 38 -17.55 1.21 2.71
CA ASP A 38 -17.31 1.13 4.14
C ASP A 38 -16.17 2.09 4.54
N GLU A 39 -16.48 3.04 5.43
CA GLU A 39 -15.55 4.08 5.86
C GLU A 39 -14.32 3.54 6.60
N ASN A 40 -14.47 2.46 7.38
CA ASN A 40 -13.34 1.85 8.10
C ASN A 40 -12.40 1.16 7.11
N VAL A 41 -12.97 0.41 6.16
CA VAL A 41 -12.18 -0.26 5.11
C VAL A 41 -11.52 0.76 4.19
N LEU A 42 -12.19 1.89 3.90
CA LEU A 42 -11.60 3.01 3.18
C LEU A 42 -10.43 3.64 3.93
N ALA A 43 -10.55 3.82 5.24
CA ALA A 43 -9.46 4.37 6.07
C ALA A 43 -8.22 3.46 6.03
N ASP A 44 -8.43 2.14 6.19
CA ASP A 44 -7.35 1.15 6.11
C ASP A 44 -6.73 1.10 4.71
N ALA A 45 -7.55 1.07 3.65
CA ALA A 45 -7.05 1.06 2.28
C ALA A 45 -6.25 2.32 1.94
N ARG A 46 -6.70 3.51 2.39
CA ARG A 46 -5.96 4.78 2.24
C ARG A 46 -4.65 4.76 3.03
N PHE A 47 -4.65 4.19 4.22
CA PHE A 47 -3.42 4.02 5.01
C PHE A 47 -2.38 3.19 4.24
N LEU A 48 -2.80 2.02 3.72
CA LEU A 48 -1.91 1.13 2.97
C LEU A 48 -1.41 1.79 1.69
N LEU A 49 -2.30 2.46 0.95
CA LEU A 49 -1.95 3.23 -0.26
C LEU A 49 -0.86 4.26 0.04
N ARG A 50 -1.04 5.06 1.09
CA ARG A 50 -0.07 6.07 1.50
C ARG A 50 1.30 5.46 1.80
N LYS A 51 1.36 4.28 2.42
CA LYS A 51 2.64 3.61 2.70
C LYS A 51 3.35 3.14 1.45
N ILE A 52 2.62 2.69 0.43
CA ILE A 52 3.20 2.35 -0.87
C ILE A 52 3.73 3.61 -1.56
N GLU A 53 2.98 4.71 -1.53
CA GLU A 53 3.40 5.98 -2.15
C GLU A 53 4.63 6.59 -1.45
N GLU A 54 4.69 6.55 -0.12
CA GLU A 54 5.85 6.97 0.66
C GLU A 54 7.11 6.18 0.26
N GLU A 55 6.98 4.86 0.06
CA GLU A 55 8.10 4.02 -0.38
C GLU A 55 8.56 4.33 -1.81
N ILE A 56 7.62 4.50 -2.75
CA ILE A 56 7.94 4.87 -4.14
C ILE A 56 8.73 6.19 -4.16
N LEU A 57 8.23 7.21 -3.45
CA LEU A 57 8.91 8.51 -3.37
C LEU A 57 10.27 8.41 -2.70
N ALA A 58 10.41 7.60 -1.64
CA ALA A 58 11.70 7.40 -0.98
C ALA A 58 12.76 6.81 -1.94
N ARG A 59 12.35 5.90 -2.82
CA ARG A 59 13.22 5.31 -3.85
C ARG A 59 13.59 6.29 -4.95
N GLU A 60 12.63 7.10 -5.41
CA GLU A 60 12.89 8.13 -6.43
C GLU A 60 13.86 9.23 -5.95
N ILE A 61 13.94 9.49 -4.64
CA ILE A 61 14.89 10.45 -4.06
C ILE A 61 16.31 9.85 -3.92
N GLN A 62 16.44 8.52 -3.87
CA GLN A 62 17.70 7.82 -3.68
C GLN A 62 18.44 7.44 -4.98
N GLU A 63 17.75 7.46 -6.13
CA GLU A 63 18.34 7.39 -7.47
C GLU A 63 18.89 8.74 -7.95
#